data_AF-A0A5D2NR17-F1
#
_entry.id   AF-A0A5D2NR17-F1
#
_cell.length_a   1.000
_cell.length_b   1.000
_cell.length_c   1.000
_cell.angle_alpha   90.00
_cell.angle_beta   90.00
_cell.angle_gamma   90.00
#
_symmetry.space_group_name_H-M   'P 1'
#
loop_
_entity.id
_entity.type
_entity.pdbx_description
1 polymer ?
#
loop_
_entity_poly.entity_id
_entity_poly.type
_entity_poly.pdbx_seq_one_letter_code
_entity_poly.pdbx_strand_id
1 'polypeptide(L)'
;MSVLHLISSAVLGFGGIYHALLGPETLEESFPFFGYVWKDRNKMTTILGIHLILLGIGAFLLVFKALYFGGVYDTWAPGGGDVRKITNLTLSPSVIFGYLLKSPFGGEGWIVSVDDLEDIIGGHVWLGSICIFGGIWHILTKPFAWARRALVWSGEDYLSYSLGKRKN
;
A
#
# COMPACT_ATOMS: atom_id res chain seq x y z
N MET A 1 19.10 6.29 -9.80
CA MET A 1 18.24 5.37 -9.02
C MET A 1 19.03 4.19 -8.46
N SER A 2 19.75 3.45 -9.30
CA SER A 2 20.42 2.19 -8.92
C SER A 2 21.45 2.32 -7.80
N VAL A 3 22.30 3.36 -7.79
CA VAL A 3 23.31 3.56 -6.73
C VAL A 3 22.65 3.77 -5.37
N LEU A 4 21.57 4.56 -5.30
CA LEU A 4 20.83 4.79 -4.05
C LEU A 4 20.25 3.48 -3.50
N HIS A 5 19.71 2.62 -4.37
CA HIS A 5 19.15 1.33 -3.96
C HIS A 5 20.22 0.37 -3.49
N LEU A 6 21.38 0.35 -4.16
CA LEU A 6 22.52 -0.46 -3.75
C LEU A 6 23.01 -0.07 -2.35
N ILE A 7 23.24 1.22 -2.11
CA ILE A 7 23.67 1.72 -0.79
C ILE A 7 22.61 1.45 0.28
N SER A 8 21.33 1.69 -0.03
CA SER A 8 20.23 1.42 0.91
C SER A 8 20.13 -0.06 1.26
N SER A 9 20.36 -0.96 0.30
CA SER A 9 20.35 -2.41 0.54
C SER A 9 21.45 -2.85 1.49
N ALA A 10 22.62 -2.21 1.46
CA ALA A 10 23.70 -2.48 2.41
C ALA A 10 23.30 -2.09 3.85
N VAL A 11 22.64 -0.94 4.03
CA VAL A 11 22.12 -0.50 5.34
C VAL A 11 21.05 -1.46 5.86
N LEU A 12 20.10 -1.86 5.01
CA LEU A 12 19.07 -2.83 5.36
C LEU A 12 19.67 -4.21 5.70
N GLY A 13 20.66 -4.66 4.94
CA GLY A 13 21.38 -5.91 5.17
C GLY A 13 22.13 -5.91 6.50
N PHE A 14 22.80 -4.80 6.83
CA PHE A 14 23.47 -4.66 8.12
C PHE A 14 22.50 -4.73 9.30
N GLY A 15 21.38 -4.00 9.23
CA GLY A 15 20.32 -4.06 10.24
C GLY A 15 19.74 -5.47 10.39
N GLY A 16 19.51 -6.16 9.27
CA GLY A 16 19.04 -7.55 9.26
C GLY A 16 20.00 -8.52 9.95
N ILE A 17 21.30 -8.46 9.65
CA ILE A 17 22.33 -9.30 10.29
C ILE A 17 22.40 -9.02 11.79
N TYR A 18 22.39 -7.74 12.17
CA TYR A 18 22.41 -7.35 13.59
C TYR A 18 21.21 -7.94 14.34
N HIS A 19 19.99 -7.75 13.85
CA HIS A 19 18.79 -8.25 14.51
C HIS A 19 18.63 -9.78 14.48
N ALA A 20 19.26 -10.47 13.52
CA ALA A 20 19.21 -11.92 13.43
C ALA A 20 20.24 -12.63 14.33
N LEU A 21 21.41 -12.03 14.58
CA LEU A 21 22.54 -12.70 15.24
C LEU A 21 22.97 -12.07 16.58
N LEU A 22 22.79 -10.76 16.75
CA LEU A 22 23.37 -10.00 17.88
C LEU A 22 22.30 -9.30 18.74
N GLY A 23 21.15 -8.99 18.15
CA GLY A 23 20.02 -8.38 18.85
C GLY A 23 19.35 -9.33 19.84
N PRO A 24 18.45 -8.80 20.70
CA PRO A 24 17.66 -9.63 21.60
C PRO A 24 16.73 -10.56 20.82
N GLU A 25 16.60 -11.82 21.28
CA GLU A 25 15.73 -12.82 20.65
C GLU A 25 14.24 -12.48 20.76
N THR A 26 13.85 -11.81 21.84
CA THR A 26 12.49 -11.34 22.10
C THR A 26 12.50 -9.86 22.45
N LEU A 27 11.42 -9.15 22.08
CA LEU A 27 11.32 -7.69 22.24
C LEU A 27 10.31 -7.29 23.30
N GLU A 28 9.51 -8.23 23.79
CA GLU A 28 8.39 -8.00 24.70
C GLU A 28 8.82 -7.41 26.04
N GLU A 29 9.97 -7.84 26.56
CA GLU A 29 10.48 -7.40 27.87
C GLU A 29 11.30 -6.12 27.76
N SER A 30 12.17 -6.02 26.74
CA SER A 30 13.11 -4.90 26.58
C SER A 30 12.47 -3.68 25.89
N PHE A 31 11.53 -3.92 24.96
CA PHE A 31 10.97 -2.88 24.08
C PHE A 31 9.47 -3.10 23.81
N PRO A 32 8.58 -2.79 24.77
CA PRO A 32 7.15 -3.11 24.68
C PRO A 32 6.42 -2.44 23.49
N PHE A 33 6.94 -1.32 22.99
CA PHE A 33 6.42 -0.70 21.77
C PHE A 33 6.68 -1.57 20.52
N PHE A 34 7.80 -2.28 20.45
CA PHE A 34 8.16 -3.13 19.30
C PHE A 34 7.79 -4.61 19.52
N GLY A 35 7.71 -5.07 20.77
CA GLY A 35 7.24 -6.43 21.10
C GLY A 35 5.77 -6.66 20.71
N TYR A 36 5.46 -7.86 20.23
CA TYR A 36 4.11 -8.25 19.86
C TYR A 36 3.91 -9.77 19.99
N VAL A 37 2.68 -10.16 20.33
CA VAL A 37 2.23 -11.55 20.26
C VAL A 37 1.17 -11.64 19.18
N TRP A 38 1.22 -12.65 18.31
CA TRP A 38 0.28 -12.83 17.18
C TRP A 38 -1.20 -12.83 17.58
N LYS A 39 -1.50 -13.25 18.82
CA LYS A 39 -2.85 -13.27 19.38
C LYS A 39 -3.35 -11.89 19.83
N ASP A 40 -2.45 -10.91 20.03
CA ASP A 40 -2.82 -9.54 20.33
C ASP A 40 -3.33 -8.84 19.07
N ARG A 41 -4.64 -8.90 18.91
CA ARG A 41 -5.36 -8.36 17.75
C ARG A 41 -5.26 -6.83 17.66
N ASN A 42 -5.10 -6.15 18.79
CA ASN A 42 -4.95 -4.69 18.82
C ASN A 42 -3.56 -4.31 18.31
N LYS A 43 -2.52 -5.03 18.75
CA LYS A 43 -1.16 -4.82 18.24
C LYS A 43 -1.06 -5.15 16.75
N MET A 44 -1.70 -6.23 16.29
CA MET A 44 -1.72 -6.60 14.86
C MET A 44 -2.40 -5.53 14.00
N THR A 45 -3.55 -5.00 14.43
CA THR A 45 -4.24 -3.92 13.70
C THR A 45 -3.50 -2.60 13.73
N THR A 46 -2.81 -2.28 14.83
CA THR A 46 -1.93 -1.11 14.92
C THR A 46 -0.78 -1.22 13.92
N ILE A 47 -0.10 -2.37 13.86
CA ILE A 47 0.99 -2.61 12.90
C ILE A 47 0.46 -2.51 11.46
N LEU A 48 -0.67 -3.14 11.14
CA LEU A 48 -1.32 -3.00 9.83
C LEU A 48 -1.60 -1.54 9.50
N GLY A 49 -2.16 -0.79 10.45
CA GLY A 49 -2.52 0.60 10.24
C GLY A 49 -1.31 1.50 9.95
N ILE A 50 -0.18 1.28 10.61
CA ILE A 50 1.09 1.98 10.31
C ILE A 50 1.53 1.67 8.87
N HIS A 51 1.49 0.40 8.46
CA HIS A 51 1.88 0.01 7.09
C HIS A 51 0.94 0.60 6.03
N LEU A 52 -0.37 0.66 6.30
CA LEU A 52 -1.34 1.31 5.40
C LEU A 52 -1.04 2.80 5.23
N ILE A 53 -0.66 3.52 6.29
CA ILE A 53 -0.24 4.92 6.19
C ILE A 53 1.01 5.05 5.31
N LEU A 54 2.03 4.19 5.52
CA LEU A 54 3.25 4.19 4.70
C LEU A 54 2.95 3.91 3.22
N LEU A 55 2.07 2.95 2.93
CA LEU A 55 1.61 2.68 1.56
C LEU A 55 0.85 3.87 0.96
N GLY A 56 0.02 4.55 1.75
CA GLY A 56 -0.70 5.74 1.33
C GLY A 56 0.25 6.90 0.98
N ILE A 57 1.29 7.11 1.80
CA ILE A 57 2.37 8.07 1.49
C ILE A 57 3.06 7.68 0.17
N GLY A 58 3.34 6.40 -0.03
CA GLY A 58 3.90 5.87 -1.29
C GLY A 58 3.05 6.21 -2.52
N ALA A 59 1.73 6.06 -2.43
CA ALA A 59 0.82 6.46 -3.51
C ALA A 59 0.87 7.97 -3.78
N PHE A 60 0.92 8.80 -2.74
CA PHE A 60 1.06 10.26 -2.90
C PHE A 60 2.41 10.69 -3.47
N LEU A 61 3.50 9.93 -3.25
CA LEU A 61 4.79 10.22 -3.89
C LEU A 61 4.68 10.18 -5.43
N LEU A 62 3.90 9.24 -5.98
CA LEU A 62 3.62 9.21 -7.42
C LEU A 62 2.80 10.43 -7.87
N VAL A 63 1.77 10.79 -7.10
CA VAL A 63 0.95 11.99 -7.38
C VAL A 63 1.84 13.24 -7.40
N PHE A 64 2.69 13.42 -6.39
CA PHE A 64 3.61 14.55 -6.33
C PHE A 64 4.59 14.56 -7.51
N LYS A 65 5.06 13.38 -7.94
CA LYS A 65 5.92 13.25 -9.14
C LYS A 65 5.22 13.75 -10.40
N ALA A 66 3.97 13.38 -10.59
CA ALA A 66 3.17 13.73 -11.77
C ALA A 66 2.74 15.21 -11.80
N LEU A 67 2.44 15.81 -10.64
CA LEU A 67 1.98 17.20 -10.55
C LEU A 67 3.15 18.20 -10.53
N TYR A 68 4.15 17.97 -9.67
CA TYR A 68 5.12 19.00 -9.33
C TYR A 68 6.52 18.70 -9.86
N PHE A 69 6.98 17.45 -9.76
CA PHE A 69 8.36 17.06 -10.09
C PHE A 69 8.53 16.62 -11.54
N GLY A 70 8.21 17.51 -12.48
CA GLY A 70 8.51 17.33 -13.90
C GLY A 70 7.58 16.41 -14.68
N GLY A 71 6.54 15.83 -14.06
CA GLY A 71 5.52 15.07 -14.77
C GLY A 71 5.85 13.59 -14.97
N VAL A 72 5.06 12.92 -15.79
CA VAL A 72 5.21 11.50 -16.15
C VAL A 72 5.15 11.36 -17.67
N TYR A 73 5.64 10.25 -18.20
CA TYR A 73 5.62 9.98 -19.63
C TYR A 73 4.21 9.61 -20.09
N ASP A 74 3.73 10.31 -21.12
CA ASP A 74 2.44 10.06 -21.77
C ASP A 74 2.65 9.59 -23.20
N THR A 75 2.24 8.35 -23.49
CA THR A 75 2.26 7.79 -24.85
C THR A 75 1.24 8.43 -25.77
N TRP A 76 0.19 9.05 -25.22
CA TRP A 76 -0.92 9.65 -25.94
C TRP A 76 -0.78 11.17 -26.12
N ALA A 77 0.38 11.72 -25.79
CA ALA A 77 0.65 13.14 -25.98
C ALA A 77 0.50 13.56 -27.46
N PRO A 78 -0.09 14.75 -27.75
CA PRO A 78 -0.23 15.23 -29.12
C PRO A 78 1.13 15.39 -29.81
N GLY A 79 1.31 14.77 -30.98
CA GLY A 79 2.57 14.81 -31.72
C GLY A 79 3.52 13.64 -31.43
N GLY A 80 3.08 12.67 -30.63
CA GLY A 80 3.88 11.51 -30.21
C GLY A 80 4.22 11.57 -28.72
N GLY A 81 4.55 10.42 -28.13
CA GLY A 81 4.68 10.32 -26.68
C GLY A 81 5.77 11.20 -26.08
N ASP A 82 5.44 11.93 -25.01
CA ASP A 82 6.29 12.92 -24.35
C ASP A 82 6.06 12.97 -22.83
N VAL A 83 6.99 13.55 -22.08
CA VAL A 83 6.85 13.78 -20.63
C VAL A 83 6.05 15.05 -20.38
N ARG A 84 4.91 14.93 -19.69
CA ARG A 84 4.09 16.08 -19.31
C ARG A 84 3.70 16.05 -17.85
N LYS A 85 3.50 17.25 -17.29
CA LYS A 85 2.85 17.41 -15.98
C LYS A 85 1.35 17.16 -16.13
N ILE A 86 0.78 16.51 -15.14
CA ILE A 86 -0.66 16.34 -15.05
C ILE A 86 -1.21 17.52 -14.26
N THR A 87 -2.17 18.25 -14.82
CA THR A 87 -2.72 19.46 -14.19
C THR A 87 -4.20 19.32 -13.85
N ASN A 88 -4.93 18.49 -14.61
CA ASN A 88 -6.37 18.29 -14.46
C ASN A 88 -6.66 16.86 -14.02
N LEU A 89 -6.58 16.59 -12.71
CA LEU A 89 -6.83 15.24 -12.20
C LEU A 89 -8.31 14.86 -12.26
N THR A 90 -8.58 13.60 -12.64
CA THR A 90 -9.91 13.02 -12.47
C THR A 90 -10.13 12.63 -11.02
N LEU A 91 -10.83 13.49 -10.28
CA LEU A 91 -11.23 13.22 -8.89
C LEU A 91 -12.67 12.74 -8.78
N SER A 92 -13.40 12.64 -9.90
CA SER A 92 -14.79 12.18 -9.90
C SER A 92 -14.88 10.73 -9.41
N PRO A 93 -15.58 10.45 -8.29
CA PRO A 93 -15.73 9.08 -7.79
C PRO A 93 -16.41 8.15 -8.80
N SER A 94 -17.37 8.67 -9.58
CA SER A 94 -18.11 7.86 -10.55
C SER A 94 -17.21 7.29 -11.65
N VAL A 95 -16.17 8.02 -12.04
CA VAL A 95 -15.20 7.57 -13.04
C VAL A 95 -14.23 6.56 -12.40
N ILE A 96 -13.58 6.96 -11.30
CA ILE A 96 -12.54 6.13 -10.66
C ILE A 96 -13.09 4.80 -10.14
N PHE A 97 -14.21 4.83 -9.40
CA PHE A 97 -14.86 3.59 -8.95
C PHE A 97 -15.64 2.89 -10.07
N GLY A 98 -15.96 3.60 -11.16
CA GLY A 98 -16.55 3.02 -12.37
C GLY A 98 -15.65 1.95 -12.98
N TYR A 99 -14.32 2.16 -13.01
CA TYR A 99 -13.37 1.15 -13.48
C TYR A 99 -13.44 -0.16 -12.69
N LEU A 100 -13.67 -0.09 -11.37
CA LEU A 100 -13.77 -1.28 -10.52
C LEU A 100 -15.03 -2.11 -10.79
N LEU A 101 -16.05 -1.52 -11.40
CA LEU A 101 -17.34 -2.15 -11.68
C LEU A 101 -17.47 -2.61 -13.14
N LYS A 102 -16.51 -2.27 -14.01
CA LYS A 102 -16.46 -2.75 -15.39
C LYS A 102 -16.28 -4.27 -15.44
N SER A 103 -16.85 -4.90 -16.47
CA SER A 103 -16.67 -6.30 -16.79
C SER A 103 -15.20 -6.63 -17.09
N PRO A 104 -14.68 -7.79 -16.64
CA PRO A 104 -13.33 -8.22 -16.98
C PRO A 104 -13.24 -8.84 -18.39
N PHE A 105 -14.34 -8.94 -19.13
CA PHE A 105 -14.38 -9.57 -20.45
C PHE A 105 -13.93 -8.60 -21.57
N GLY A 106 -13.68 -9.16 -22.75
CA GLY A 106 -13.23 -8.41 -23.92
C GLY A 106 -14.18 -7.27 -24.28
N GLY A 107 -13.61 -6.09 -24.54
CA GLY A 107 -14.33 -4.85 -24.85
C GLY A 107 -14.53 -3.93 -23.65
N GLU A 108 -14.46 -4.43 -22.41
CA GLU A 108 -14.56 -3.60 -21.19
C GLU A 108 -13.27 -3.54 -20.39
N GLY A 109 -12.62 -4.68 -20.11
CA GLY A 109 -11.25 -4.73 -19.59
C GLY A 109 -11.03 -4.29 -18.14
N TRP A 110 -12.05 -4.26 -17.27
CA TRP A 110 -11.95 -3.89 -15.84
C TRP A 110 -11.00 -2.69 -15.58
N ILE A 111 -10.08 -2.79 -14.61
CA ILE A 111 -9.06 -1.77 -14.32
C ILE A 111 -7.96 -1.67 -15.38
N VAL A 112 -7.82 -2.66 -16.26
CA VAL A 112 -6.81 -2.67 -17.33
C VAL A 112 -7.23 -1.73 -18.46
N SER A 113 -8.49 -1.29 -18.47
CA SER A 113 -9.05 -0.38 -19.47
C SER A 113 -8.74 1.09 -19.27
N VAL A 114 -8.01 1.46 -18.21
CA VAL A 114 -7.61 2.86 -17.98
C VAL A 114 -6.63 3.28 -19.08
N ASP A 115 -6.95 4.36 -19.79
CA ASP A 115 -6.26 4.77 -21.01
C ASP A 115 -5.64 6.18 -20.94
N ASP A 116 -5.90 6.95 -19.89
CA ASP A 116 -5.27 8.26 -19.66
C ASP A 116 -4.56 8.39 -18.31
N LEU A 117 -3.68 9.39 -18.19
CA LEU A 117 -2.85 9.62 -17.00
C LEU A 117 -3.60 10.37 -15.91
N GLU A 118 -4.60 11.17 -16.27
CA GLU A 118 -5.46 11.91 -15.36
C GLU A 118 -6.22 10.97 -14.42
N ASP A 119 -6.73 9.87 -14.95
CA ASP A 119 -7.42 8.79 -14.24
C ASP A 119 -6.44 7.92 -13.45
N ILE A 120 -5.26 7.62 -13.99
CA ILE A 120 -4.21 6.90 -13.25
C ILE A 120 -3.80 7.69 -12.00
N ILE A 121 -3.42 8.96 -12.15
CA ILE A 121 -2.97 9.78 -11.03
C ILE A 121 -4.15 10.10 -10.10
N GLY A 122 -5.34 10.36 -10.63
CA GLY A 122 -6.56 10.54 -9.85
C GLY A 122 -6.90 9.32 -8.99
N GLY A 123 -6.78 8.11 -9.56
CA GLY A 123 -6.93 6.86 -8.83
C GLY A 123 -5.93 6.70 -7.67
N HIS A 124 -4.68 7.14 -7.86
CA HIS A 124 -3.68 7.13 -6.78
C HIS A 124 -3.97 8.14 -5.67
N VAL A 125 -4.64 9.27 -5.96
CA VAL A 125 -5.15 10.19 -4.93
C VAL A 125 -6.20 9.49 -4.06
N TRP A 126 -7.15 8.78 -4.69
CA TRP A 126 -8.16 7.99 -3.98
C TRP A 126 -7.53 6.88 -3.16
N LEU A 127 -6.64 6.07 -3.75
CA LEU A 127 -5.95 4.98 -3.07
C LEU A 127 -5.13 5.49 -1.89
N GLY A 128 -4.34 6.55 -2.08
CA GLY A 128 -3.54 7.16 -1.02
C GLY A 128 -4.40 7.61 0.15
N SER A 129 -5.53 8.28 -0.15
CA SER A 129 -6.49 8.73 0.87
C SER A 129 -7.11 7.55 1.62
N ILE A 130 -7.59 6.53 0.91
CA ILE A 130 -8.21 5.33 1.51
C ILE A 130 -7.20 4.59 2.41
N CYS A 131 -5.95 4.43 1.97
CA CYS A 131 -4.90 3.79 2.76
C CYS A 131 -4.58 4.58 4.03
N ILE A 132 -4.46 5.91 3.97
CA ILE A 132 -4.19 6.73 5.16
C ILE A 132 -5.37 6.69 6.14
N PHE A 133 -6.60 6.93 5.66
CA PHE A 133 -7.78 6.90 6.53
C PHE A 133 -8.03 5.51 7.10
N GLY A 134 -7.88 4.46 6.30
CA GLY A 134 -7.96 3.06 6.74
C GLY A 134 -6.86 2.72 7.76
N GLY A 135 -5.65 3.26 7.58
CA GLY A 135 -4.56 3.09 8.51
C GLY A 135 -4.82 3.75 9.87
N ILE A 136 -5.27 5.01 9.88
CA ILE A 136 -5.72 5.71 11.09
C ILE A 136 -6.84 4.93 11.77
N TRP A 137 -7.83 4.47 11.00
CA TRP A 137 -8.93 3.65 11.52
C TRP A 137 -8.41 2.38 12.21
N HIS A 138 -7.49 1.64 11.58
CA HIS A 138 -6.94 0.41 12.16
C HIS A 138 -6.06 0.66 13.40
N ILE A 139 -5.44 1.84 13.53
CA ILE A 139 -4.71 2.23 14.75
C ILE A 139 -5.68 2.56 15.89
N LEU A 140 -6.77 3.26 15.59
CA LEU A 140 -7.71 3.77 16.60
C LEU A 140 -8.80 2.77 17.00
N THR A 141 -8.98 1.68 16.25
CA THR A 141 -10.06 0.71 16.47
C THR A 141 -9.54 -0.69 16.77
N LYS A 142 -10.43 -1.53 17.31
CA LYS A 142 -10.16 -2.95 17.59
C LYS A 142 -11.06 -3.82 16.71
N PRO A 143 -10.64 -5.05 16.34
CA PRO A 143 -11.48 -5.94 15.56
C PRO A 143 -12.85 -6.19 16.21
N PHE A 144 -13.89 -5.93 15.43
CA PHE A 144 -15.28 -6.14 15.84
C PHE A 144 -15.59 -7.62 16.10
N ALA A 145 -16.65 -7.88 16.86
CA ALA A 145 -17.04 -9.23 17.26
C ALA A 145 -17.25 -10.19 16.09
N TRP A 146 -17.80 -9.71 14.97
CA TRP A 146 -17.99 -10.54 13.77
C TRP A 146 -16.65 -10.94 13.13
N ALA A 147 -15.72 -9.99 12.97
CA ALA A 147 -14.40 -10.26 12.38
C ALA A 147 -13.61 -11.25 13.25
N ARG A 148 -13.71 -11.09 14.58
CA ARG A 148 -13.11 -12.00 15.55
C ARG A 148 -13.62 -13.44 15.47
N ARG A 149 -14.82 -13.67 14.95
CA ARG A 149 -15.43 -14.99 14.76
C ARG A 149 -15.20 -15.55 13.35
N ALA A 150 -15.04 -14.69 12.36
CA ALA A 150 -14.87 -15.08 10.96
C ALA A 150 -13.42 -15.45 10.59
N LEU A 151 -12.43 -14.92 11.31
CA LEU A 151 -11.01 -15.09 11.01
C LEU A 151 -10.28 -15.89 12.08
N VAL A 152 -9.18 -16.54 11.68
CA VAL A 152 -8.24 -17.20 12.58
C VAL A 152 -7.09 -16.24 12.88
N TRP A 153 -6.68 -16.17 14.16
CA TRP A 153 -5.75 -15.15 14.67
C TRP A 153 -4.42 -15.79 15.08
N SER A 154 -3.63 -16.19 14.08
CA SER A 154 -2.29 -16.75 14.26
C SER A 154 -1.32 -16.19 13.21
N GLY A 155 -0.01 -16.28 13.49
CA GLY A 155 1.03 -15.81 12.56
C GLY A 155 0.96 -16.51 11.19
N GLU A 156 0.70 -17.82 11.19
CA GLU A 156 0.58 -18.61 9.95
C GLU A 156 -0.66 -18.18 9.15
N ASP A 157 -1.77 -17.87 9.82
CA ASP A 157 -2.99 -17.43 9.13
C ASP A 157 -2.83 -16.04 8.52
N TYR A 158 -2.19 -15.09 9.23
CA TYR A 158 -1.87 -13.78 8.65
C TYR A 158 -0.97 -13.91 7.42
N LEU A 159 0.00 -14.82 7.45
CA LEU A 159 0.83 -15.12 6.30
C LEU A 159 0.00 -15.74 5.16
N SER A 160 -0.91 -16.66 5.47
CA SER A 160 -1.79 -17.30 4.48
C SER A 160 -2.70 -16.29 3.76
N TYR A 161 -3.26 -15.32 4.50
CA TYR A 161 -4.05 -14.22 3.94
C TYR A 161 -3.21 -13.35 3.01
N SER A 162 -1.95 -13.10 3.36
CA SER A 162 -1.02 -12.33 2.53
C SER A 162 -0.59 -13.07 1.26
N LEU A 163 -0.50 -14.40 1.31
CA LEU A 163 -0.19 -15.25 0.15
C LEU A 163 -1.41 -15.47 -0.77
N GLY A 164 -2.61 -15.04 -0.36
CA GLY A 164 -3.85 -15.33 -1.09
C GLY A 164 -4.25 -16.80 -1.08
N LYS A 165 -3.71 -17.60 -0.14
CA LYS A 165 -3.97 -19.04 -0.05
C LYS A 165 -4.86 -19.33 1.16
N ARG A 166 -6.01 -19.97 0.95
CA ARG A 166 -6.84 -20.51 2.03
C ARG A 166 -6.19 -21.78 2.56
N LYS A 167 -5.96 -21.85 3.87
CA LYS A 167 -5.61 -23.09 4.57
C LYS A 167 -6.87 -23.97 4.58
N ASN A 168 -6.81 -25.12 3.90
CA ASN A 168 -7.85 -26.16 3.99
C ASN A 168 -7.61 -27.02 5.22
#